data_AF-A0A7G2SDP2-F1
#
_entry.id   AF-A0A7G2SDP2-F1
#
_cell.length_a   1.000
_cell.length_b   1.000
_cell.length_c   1.000
_cell.angle_alpha   90.00
_cell.angle_beta   90.00
_cell.angle_gamma   90.00
#
_symmetry.space_group_name_H-M   'P 1'
#
loop_
_entity.id
_entity.type
_entity.pdbx_description
1 polymer ?
#
loop_
_entity_poly.entity_id
_entity_poly.type
_entity_poly.pdbx_seq_one_letter_code
_entity_poly.pdbx_strand_id
1 'polypeptide(L)'
;MLGFPNRLGKIMKTLAERLKYAMEILPPKKIKGVELARVVGVKPPSVSDWLSGKSRSMEGENLLRAAKFLDVNPVWLATGTGKPKTTTEDGSNLFLIEEPNSVEIPNQDIRQLVDSLLLLDSKGRLSPELIKAIRATIDISINSLNN
;
A
#
# COMPACT_ATOMS: atom_id res chain seq x y z
N MET A 1 6.94 15.60 -11.68
CA MET A 1 6.14 14.36 -11.50
C MET A 1 6.64 13.67 -10.25
N LEU A 2 5.90 13.80 -9.14
CA LEU A 2 6.34 13.36 -7.82
C LEU A 2 5.73 11.98 -7.52
N GLY A 3 6.58 10.97 -7.35
CA GLY A 3 6.17 9.65 -6.88
C GLY A 3 5.69 9.71 -5.43
N PHE A 4 4.75 8.85 -5.07
CA PHE A 4 4.22 8.79 -3.71
C PHE A 4 5.35 8.44 -2.72
N PRO A 5 5.55 9.22 -1.64
CA PRO A 5 6.50 8.87 -0.61
C PRO A 5 6.06 7.57 0.07
N ASN A 6 7.00 6.62 0.22
CA ASN A 6 6.76 5.46 1.06
C ASN A 6 6.71 5.88 2.55
N ARG A 7 6.37 4.95 3.45
CA ARG A 7 6.38 5.18 4.92
C ARG A 7 7.74 5.66 5.48
N LEU A 8 8.80 5.74 4.67
CA LEU A 8 10.13 6.23 5.02
C LEU A 8 10.47 7.58 4.33
N GLY A 9 9.52 8.26 3.70
CA GLY A 9 9.74 9.54 3.02
C GLY A 9 10.61 9.46 1.76
N LYS A 10 10.96 8.25 1.28
CA LYS A 10 11.83 8.05 0.12
C LYS A 10 10.99 7.96 -1.16
N ILE A 11 11.31 8.81 -2.14
CA ILE A 11 10.75 8.73 -3.51
C ILE A 11 11.37 7.52 -4.21
N MET A 12 10.55 6.57 -4.68
CA MET A 12 11.01 5.43 -5.48
C MET A 12 11.04 5.78 -6.96
N LYS A 13 12.24 6.06 -7.48
CA LYS A 13 12.41 6.49 -8.87
C LYS A 13 12.56 5.30 -9.81
N THR A 14 13.09 4.18 -9.33
CA THR A 14 13.45 3.03 -10.19
C THR A 14 12.55 1.82 -9.98
N LEU A 15 12.48 0.95 -11.00
CA LEU A 15 11.85 -0.37 -10.88
C LEU A 15 12.46 -1.18 -9.73
N ALA A 16 13.79 -1.15 -9.59
CA ALA A 16 14.51 -1.88 -8.55
C ALA A 16 14.04 -1.49 -7.14
N GLU A 17 13.87 -0.18 -6.89
CA GLU A 17 13.40 0.32 -5.60
C GLU A 17 11.96 -0.13 -5.31
N ARG A 18 11.07 -0.03 -6.31
CA ARG A 18 9.67 -0.45 -6.18
C ARG A 18 9.54 -1.94 -5.97
N LEU A 19 10.30 -2.72 -6.72
CA LEU A 19 10.29 -4.17 -6.62
C LEU A 19 10.82 -4.65 -5.26
N LYS A 20 11.91 -4.06 -4.75
CA LYS A 20 12.41 -4.34 -3.39
C LYS A 20 11.38 -4.00 -2.33
N TYR A 21 10.74 -2.83 -2.45
CA TYR A 21 9.69 -2.44 -1.52
C TYR A 21 8.51 -3.41 -1.53
N ALA A 22 8.06 -3.83 -2.71
CA ALA A 22 6.97 -4.79 -2.87
C ALA A 22 7.33 -6.19 -2.35
N MET A 23 8.62 -6.57 -2.35
CA MET A 23 9.06 -7.89 -1.86
C MET A 23 9.36 -7.90 -0.36
N GLU A 24 9.81 -6.78 0.21
CA GLU A 24 10.35 -6.76 1.58
C GLU A 24 9.49 -6.01 2.59
N ILE A 25 8.70 -5.03 2.15
CA ILE A 25 8.02 -4.08 3.06
C ILE A 25 6.50 -4.20 2.99
N LEU A 26 5.93 -4.40 1.80
CA LEU A 26 4.47 -4.56 1.65
C LEU A 26 3.93 -5.87 2.24
N PRO A 27 4.52 -7.05 1.96
CA PRO A 27 3.99 -8.31 2.46
C PRO A 27 4.36 -8.53 3.93
N PRO A 28 3.56 -9.31 4.68
CA PRO A 28 3.88 -9.66 6.07
C PRO A 28 5.13 -10.54 6.20
N LYS A 29 5.51 -11.24 5.14
CA LYS A 29 6.72 -12.07 5.04
C LYS A 29 7.52 -11.67 3.81
N LYS A 30 8.83 -11.52 3.97
CA LYS A 30 9.73 -11.21 2.86
C LYS A 30 9.67 -12.30 1.78
N ILE A 31 9.48 -11.87 0.54
CA ILE A 31 9.46 -12.72 -0.65
C ILE A 31 10.88 -12.82 -1.21
N LYS A 32 11.34 -14.03 -1.53
CA LYS A 32 12.68 -14.25 -2.09
C LYS A 32 12.68 -14.11 -3.61
N GLY A 33 13.78 -13.62 -4.19
CA GLY A 33 13.91 -13.46 -5.65
C GLY A 33 13.74 -14.78 -6.44
N VAL A 34 14.15 -15.91 -5.87
CA VAL A 34 13.95 -17.24 -6.47
C VAL A 34 12.48 -17.62 -6.56
N GLU A 35 11.69 -17.25 -5.55
CA GLU A 35 10.25 -17.49 -5.50
C GLU A 35 9.54 -16.66 -6.57
N LEU A 36 9.90 -15.38 -6.67
CA LEU A 36 9.41 -14.50 -7.73
C LEU A 36 9.77 -15.04 -9.12
N ALA A 37 11.02 -15.47 -9.33
CA ALA A 37 11.45 -16.03 -10.61
C ALA A 37 10.60 -17.23 -11.04
N ARG A 38 10.31 -18.13 -10.08
CA ARG A 38 9.49 -19.31 -10.31
C ARG A 38 8.05 -18.97 -10.69
N VAL A 39 7.41 -18.02 -10.00
CA VAL A 39 6.02 -17.64 -10.28
C VAL A 39 5.88 -16.84 -11.57
N VAL A 40 6.85 -15.98 -11.87
CA VAL A 40 6.86 -15.17 -13.10
C VAL A 40 7.23 -16.03 -14.32
N GLY A 41 7.94 -17.14 -14.14
CA GLY A 41 8.36 -18.02 -15.23
C GLY A 41 9.66 -17.58 -15.90
N VAL A 42 10.53 -16.88 -15.16
CA VAL A 42 11.83 -16.39 -15.65
C VAL A 42 12.99 -17.06 -14.92
N LYS A 43 14.20 -16.96 -15.49
CA LYS A 43 15.41 -17.45 -14.83
C LYS A 43 15.78 -16.50 -13.67
N PRO A 44 16.39 -16.99 -12.56
CA PRO A 44 16.82 -16.15 -11.45
C PRO A 44 17.69 -14.93 -11.82
N PRO A 45 18.59 -14.98 -12.83
CA PRO A 45 19.33 -13.81 -13.28
C PRO A 45 18.45 -12.66 -13.78
N SER A 46 17.30 -12.94 -14.38
CA SER A 46 16.36 -11.89 -14.82
C SER A 46 15.85 -11.08 -13.62
N VAL A 47 15.49 -11.75 -12.52
CA VAL A 47 15.08 -11.09 -11.28
C VAL A 47 16.23 -10.32 -10.65
N SER A 48 17.45 -10.88 -10.69
CA SER A 48 18.65 -10.18 -10.22
C SER A 48 18.93 -8.90 -11.00
N ASP A 49 18.74 -8.92 -12.33
CA ASP A 49 18.89 -7.75 -13.19
C ASP A 49 17.85 -6.67 -12.88
N TRP A 50 16.62 -7.03 -12.51
CA TRP A 50 15.60 -6.09 -12.05
C TRP A 50 15.93 -5.50 -10.67
N LEU A 51 16.36 -6.33 -9.72
CA LEU A 51 16.67 -5.90 -8.34
C LEU A 51 17.97 -5.08 -8.24
N SER A 52 18.92 -5.30 -9.14
CA SER A 52 20.13 -4.50 -9.25
C SER A 52 19.92 -3.18 -10.00
N GLY A 53 18.82 -3.05 -10.76
CA GLY A 53 18.54 -1.89 -11.60
C GLY A 53 19.29 -1.90 -12.94
N LYS A 54 20.00 -2.98 -13.27
CA LYS A 54 20.60 -3.20 -14.60
C LYS A 54 19.51 -3.18 -15.68
N SER A 55 18.36 -3.79 -15.40
CA SER A 55 17.14 -3.66 -16.19
C SER A 55 16.25 -2.57 -15.59
N ARG A 56 15.96 -1.54 -16.39
CA ARG A 56 15.13 -0.39 -15.98
C ARG A 56 13.62 -0.63 -16.15
N SER A 57 13.26 -1.67 -16.89
CA SER A 57 11.90 -2.08 -17.19
C SER A 57 11.73 -3.59 -17.07
N MET A 58 10.47 -4.03 -17.02
CA MET A 58 10.06 -5.42 -17.04
C MET A 58 9.06 -5.59 -18.19
N GLU A 59 9.18 -6.67 -18.96
CA GLU A 59 8.24 -6.98 -20.04
C GLU A 59 6.81 -7.11 -19.52
N GLY A 60 5.81 -6.72 -20.32
CA GLY A 60 4.43 -6.60 -19.86
C GLY A 60 3.85 -7.88 -19.25
N GLU A 61 4.13 -9.03 -19.85
CA GLU A 61 3.64 -10.32 -19.32
C GLU A 61 4.28 -10.66 -17.96
N ASN A 62 5.59 -10.44 -17.83
CA ASN A 62 6.33 -10.62 -16.59
C ASN A 62 5.87 -9.63 -15.52
N LEU A 63 5.60 -8.38 -15.90
CA LEU A 63 5.09 -7.33 -15.04
C LEU A 63 3.73 -7.71 -14.44
N LEU A 64 2.80 -8.19 -15.26
CA LEU A 64 1.47 -8.60 -14.80
C LEU A 64 1.56 -9.79 -13.84
N ARG A 65 2.39 -10.79 -14.16
CA ARG A 65 2.61 -11.94 -13.25
C ARG A 65 3.24 -11.51 -11.93
N ALA A 66 4.27 -10.68 -11.98
CA ALA A 66 4.94 -10.17 -10.79
C ALA A 66 3.99 -9.33 -9.93
N ALA A 67 3.23 -8.42 -10.55
CA ALA A 67 2.28 -7.56 -9.85
C ALA A 67 1.18 -8.37 -9.16
N LYS A 68 0.64 -9.38 -9.85
CA LYS A 68 -0.36 -10.30 -9.28
C LYS A 68 0.20 -11.09 -8.10
N PHE A 69 1.42 -11.61 -8.22
CA PHE A 69 2.03 -12.40 -7.15
C PHE A 69 2.38 -11.55 -5.92
N LEU A 70 2.83 -10.31 -6.13
CA LEU A 70 3.20 -9.38 -5.07
C LEU A 70 1.99 -8.60 -4.50
N ASP A 71 0.79 -8.81 -5.03
CA ASP A 71 -0.43 -8.09 -4.66
C ASP A 71 -0.26 -6.55 -4.74
N VAL A 72 0.21 -6.09 -5.91
CA VAL A 72 0.48 -4.67 -6.19
C VAL A 72 -0.12 -4.21 -7.51
N ASN A 73 -0.30 -2.89 -7.64
CA ASN A 73 -0.72 -2.26 -8.88
C ASN A 73 0.39 -2.36 -9.95
N PRO A 74 0.13 -2.95 -11.13
CA PRO A 74 1.13 -3.09 -12.19
C PRO A 74 1.59 -1.74 -12.76
N VAL A 75 0.71 -0.74 -12.83
CA VAL A 75 1.05 0.62 -13.29
C VAL A 75 2.04 1.26 -12.32
N TRP A 76 1.80 1.13 -11.02
CA TRP A 76 2.74 1.61 -10.02
C TRP A 76 4.07 0.88 -10.09
N LEU A 77 4.05 -0.46 -10.21
CA LEU A 77 5.30 -1.23 -10.29
C LEU A 77 6.15 -0.81 -11.51
N ALA A 78 5.52 -0.60 -12.66
CA ALA A 78 6.18 -0.17 -13.88
C ALA A 78 6.68 1.27 -13.83
N THR A 79 5.86 2.22 -13.36
CA THR A 79 6.10 3.66 -13.56
C THR A 79 6.47 4.40 -12.28
N GLY A 80 6.09 3.88 -11.11
CA GLY A 80 6.13 4.57 -9.82
C GLY A 80 5.00 5.59 -9.61
N THR A 81 4.07 5.68 -10.54
CA THR A 81 2.88 6.53 -10.45
C THR A 81 1.73 5.77 -9.81
N GLY A 82 0.94 6.44 -8.97
CA GLY A 82 -0.21 5.84 -8.29
C GLY A 82 0.14 5.10 -7.00
N LYS A 83 -0.84 4.41 -6.43
CA LYS A 83 -0.69 3.68 -5.16
C LYS A 83 -0.08 2.29 -5.39
N PRO A 84 0.78 1.79 -4.48
CA PRO A 84 1.37 0.46 -4.60
C PRO A 84 0.38 -0.69 -4.63
N LYS A 85 -0.74 -0.60 -3.90
CA LYS A 85 -1.84 -1.57 -4.01
C LYS A 85 -2.97 -0.98 -4.83
N THR A 86 -3.51 -1.77 -5.74
CA THR A 86 -4.88 -1.58 -6.20
C THR A 86 -5.76 -1.88 -5.00
N THR A 87 -6.66 -0.96 -4.63
CA THR A 87 -7.82 -1.33 -3.83
C THR A 87 -8.64 -2.27 -4.72
N THR A 88 -8.32 -3.56 -4.72
CA THR A 88 -9.16 -4.58 -5.36
C THR A 88 -10.36 -4.77 -4.46
N GLU A 89 -11.29 -3.83 -4.58
CA GLU A 89 -12.71 -4.07 -4.40
C GLU A 89 -13.23 -4.77 -5.66
N ASP A 90 -12.85 -6.04 -5.87
CA ASP A 90 -13.44 -6.87 -6.92
C ASP A 90 -13.90 -8.17 -6.24
N GLY A 91 -15.19 -8.43 -6.00
CA GLY A 91 -16.36 -7.73 -6.47
C GLY A 91 -17.56 -7.84 -5.52
N SER A 92 -18.62 -7.15 -5.91
CA SER A 92 -19.81 -6.79 -5.14
C SER A 92 -19.60 -5.71 -4.08
N ASN A 93 -19.04 -4.57 -4.49
CA ASN A 93 -19.67 -3.30 -4.15
C ASN A 93 -19.33 -2.26 -5.23
N LEU A 94 -20.26 -2.10 -6.16
CA LEU A 94 -20.59 -0.78 -6.71
C LEU A 94 -21.12 0.09 -5.56
N PHE A 95 -20.33 0.33 -4.51
CA PHE A 95 -20.49 1.54 -3.75
C PHE A 95 -19.67 2.57 -4.48
N LEU A 96 -20.40 3.42 -5.18
CA LEU A 96 -19.99 4.80 -5.38
C LEU A 96 -19.19 5.21 -4.14
N ILE A 97 -17.96 5.67 -4.34
CA ILE A 97 -17.23 6.41 -3.32
C ILE A 97 -18.17 7.56 -2.99
N GLU A 98 -19.02 7.37 -1.99
CA GLU A 98 -19.59 8.49 -1.28
C GLU A 98 -18.35 9.17 -0.73
N GLU A 99 -18.13 10.40 -1.19
CA GLU A 99 -17.24 11.34 -0.53
C GLU A 99 -17.34 11.10 0.99
N PRO A 100 -16.23 11.11 1.75
CA PRO A 100 -16.23 10.90 3.21
C PRO A 100 -17.09 11.92 4.01
N ASN A 101 -17.91 12.71 3.32
CA ASN A 101 -18.86 13.70 3.79
C ASN A 101 -20.31 13.20 3.98
N SER A 102 -20.66 11.93 3.70
CA SER A 102 -22.06 11.45 3.84
C SER A 102 -22.39 10.76 5.17
N VAL A 103 -21.39 10.36 5.96
CA VAL A 103 -21.66 9.96 7.36
C VAL A 103 -21.89 11.23 8.15
N GLU A 104 -23.16 11.60 8.31
CA GLU A 104 -23.54 12.68 9.22
C GLU A 104 -23.15 12.24 10.63
N ILE A 105 -21.97 12.67 11.10
CA ILE A 105 -21.52 12.49 12.47
C ILE A 105 -22.33 13.49 13.30
N PRO A 106 -23.39 13.06 14.03
CA PRO A 106 -24.31 14.01 14.65
C PRO A 106 -23.67 14.67 15.88
N ASN A 107 -22.63 14.03 16.43
CA ASN A 107 -21.91 14.50 17.59
C ASN A 107 -20.76 15.45 17.17
N GLN A 108 -20.87 16.72 17.56
CA GLN A 108 -19.90 17.77 17.25
C GLN A 108 -18.50 17.48 17.83
N ASP A 109 -18.40 16.83 18.99
CA ASP A 109 -17.12 16.50 19.60
C ASP A 109 -16.40 15.40 18.81
N ILE A 110 -17.16 14.40 18.34
CA ILE A 110 -16.62 13.34 17.46
C ILE A 110 -16.15 13.96 16.14
N ARG A 111 -16.91 14.90 15.57
CA ARG A 111 -16.51 15.64 14.36
C ARG A 111 -15.16 16.35 14.57
N GLN A 112 -15.03 17.12 15.65
CA GLN A 112 -13.80 17.84 15.97
C GLN A 112 -12.59 16.92 16.19
N LEU A 113 -12.82 15.76 16.82
CA LEU A 113 -11.77 14.75 16.99
C LEU A 113 -11.31 14.20 15.63
N VAL A 114 -12.25 13.85 14.74
CA VAL A 114 -11.94 13.35 13.39
C VAL A 114 -11.15 14.39 12.60
N ASP A 115 -11.59 15.65 12.59
CA ASP A 115 -10.89 16.74 11.89
C ASP A 115 -9.46 16.94 12.44
N SER A 116 -9.29 16.83 13.75
CA SER A 116 -7.98 16.92 14.40
C SER A 116 -7.06 15.78 13.98
N LEU A 117 -7.58 14.56 13.88
CA LEU A 117 -6.82 13.40 13.40
C LEU A 117 -6.40 13.56 11.94
N LEU A 118 -7.31 14.00 11.06
CA LEU A 118 -7.01 14.29 9.66
C LEU A 118 -5.91 15.36 9.53
N LEU A 119 -5.97 16.41 10.35
CA LEU A 119 -4.93 17.44 10.39
C LEU A 119 -3.57 16.88 10.83
N LEU A 120 -3.53 15.99 11.81
CA LEU A 120 -2.30 15.34 12.25
C LEU A 120 -1.73 14.40 11.18
N ASP A 121 -2.58 13.69 10.45
CA ASP A 121 -2.18 12.82 9.33
C ASP A 121 -1.55 13.63 8.20
N SER A 122 -2.19 14.73 7.79
CA SER A 122 -1.65 15.63 6.76
C SER A 122 -0.29 16.24 7.14
N LYS A 123 -0.02 16.38 8.44
CA LYS A 123 1.26 16.84 8.99
C LYS A 123 2.27 15.70 9.22
N GLY A 124 1.95 14.46 8.86
CA GLY A 124 2.80 13.29 9.06
C GLY A 124 3.05 12.94 10.53
N ARG A 125 2.18 13.39 11.44
CA ARG A 125 2.32 13.21 12.89
C ARG A 125 1.63 11.96 13.42
N LEU A 126 0.81 11.30 12.60
CA LEU A 126 0.20 10.01 12.95
C LEU A 126 1.14 8.87 12.56
N SER A 127 1.94 8.40 13.53
CA SER A 127 2.78 7.21 13.32
C SER A 127 1.91 5.94 13.24
N PRO A 128 2.38 4.87 12.59
CA PRO A 128 1.67 3.58 12.55
C PRO A 128 1.32 3.02 13.93
N GLU A 129 2.20 3.22 14.92
CA GLU A 129 2.02 2.79 16.31
C GLU A 129 0.88 3.56 16.98
N LEU A 130 0.80 4.87 16.74
CA LEU A 130 -0.28 5.71 17.26
C LEU A 130 -1.62 5.33 16.63
N ILE A 131 -1.66 5.09 15.32
CA ILE A 131 -2.88 4.61 14.63
C ILE A 131 -3.33 3.26 15.21
N LYS A 132 -2.37 2.34 15.46
CA LYS A 132 -2.68 1.05 16.07
C LYS A 132 -3.24 1.20 17.49
N ALA A 133 -2.67 2.12 18.29
CA ALA A 133 -3.16 2.41 19.63
C ALA A 133 -4.58 2.98 19.62
N ILE A 134 -4.86 3.96 18.74
CA ILE A 134 -6.20 4.56 18.59
C ILE A 134 -7.24 3.48 18.24
N ARG A 135 -6.92 2.59 17.30
CA ARG A 135 -7.81 1.47 16.93
C ARG A 135 -8.07 0.54 18.10
N ALA A 136 -7.02 0.13 18.81
CA ALA A 136 -7.15 -0.72 19.98
C ALA A 136 -8.04 -0.09 21.07
N THR A 137 -7.94 1.23 21.29
CA THR A 137 -8.82 1.94 22.23
C THR A 137 -10.28 1.91 21.79
N ILE A 138 -10.56 2.13 20.50
CA ILE A 138 -11.93 2.06 19.97
C ILE A 138 -12.49 0.63 20.10
N ASP A 139 -11.69 -0.38 19.76
CA ASP A 139 -12.09 -1.79 19.86
C ASP A 139 -12.41 -2.18 21.31
N ILE A 140 -11.64 -1.70 22.28
CA ILE A 140 -11.92 -1.91 23.72
C ILE A 140 -13.26 -1.30 24.10
N SER A 141 -13.53 -0.06 23.68
CA SER A 141 -14.80 0.62 23.98
C SER A 141 -15.99 -0.12 23.38
N ILE A 142 -15.87 -0.66 22.16
CA ILE A 142 -16.92 -1.46 21.51
C ILE A 142 -17.16 -2.76 22.28
N ASN A 143 -16.09 -3.46 22.66
CA ASN A 143 -16.22 -4.72 23.41
C ASN A 143 -16.80 -4.52 24.81
N SER A 144 -16.55 -3.36 25.44
CA SER A 144 -17.13 -3.01 26.74
C SER A 144 -18.63 -2.70 26.69
N LEU A 145 -19.20 -2.42 25.51
CA LEU A 145 -20.64 -2.17 25.32
C LEU A 145 -21.44 -3.45 25.08
N ASN A 146 -20.76 -4.56 24.75
CA ASN A 146 -21.35 -5.85 24.40
C ASN A 146 -21.29 -6.89 25.54
N ASN A 147 -20.79 -6.51 26.71
CA ASN A 147 -20.82 -7.27 27.97
C ASN A 147 -21.68 -6.54 28.99
#